data_AF-A0A961YGH7-F1
#
_entry.id   AF-A0A961YGH7-F1
#
_cell.length_a   1.000
_cell.length_b   1.000
_cell.length_c   1.000
_cell.angle_alpha   90.00
_cell.angle_beta   90.00
_cell.angle_gamma   90.00
#
_symmetry.space_group_name_H-M   'P 1'
#
loop_
_entity.id
_entity.type
_entity.pdbx_description
1 polymer ?
#
loop_
_entity_poly.entity_id
_entity_poly.type
_entity_poly.pdbx_seq_one_letter_code
_entity_poly.pdbx_strand_id
1 'polypeptide(L)' 'GIFVGITSGATFAGGLRVAEKAPKGSNILCMLPDTGERYLSTPLFGGIEADMNEEELAISRSTPSAQLAAA' A
#
# COMPACT_ATOMS: atom_id res chain seq x y z
N GLY A 1 1.83 6.05 -5.25
CA GLY A 1 1.04 5.55 -4.11
C GLY A 1 1.26 6.47 -2.92
N ILE A 2 0.37 6.43 -1.93
CA ILE A 2 0.53 7.15 -0.66
C ILE A 2 0.84 6.09 0.41
N PHE A 3 2.09 6.02 0.88
CA PHE A 3 2.54 4.96 1.77
C PHE A 3 2.41 5.38 3.25
N VAL A 4 1.45 4.78 3.96
CA VAL A 4 1.00 5.24 5.29
C VAL A 4 0.76 4.09 6.25
N GLY A 5 0.68 4.41 7.54
CA GLY A 5 0.47 3.44 8.60
C GLY A 5 -0.93 2.81 8.68
N ILE A 6 -1.10 1.93 9.66
CA ILE A 6 -2.32 1.12 9.85
C ILE A 6 -3.55 2.02 10.16
N THR A 7 -3.39 3.03 11.02
CA THR A 7 -4.50 3.92 11.40
C THR A 7 -4.94 4.81 10.24
N SER A 8 -4.03 5.20 9.35
CA SER A 8 -4.34 5.87 8.08
C SER A 8 -5.23 5.01 7.19
N GLY A 9 -4.96 3.71 7.09
CA GLY A 9 -5.81 2.76 6.39
C GLY A 9 -7.20 2.66 7.01
N ALA A 10 -7.30 2.68 8.35
CA ALA A 10 -8.57 2.59 9.05
C ALA A 10 -9.46 3.83 8.83
N THR A 11 -8.92 5.04 8.94
CA THR A 11 -9.67 6.29 8.70
C THR A 11 -10.13 6.37 7.25
N PHE A 12 -9.27 6.00 6.30
CA PHE A 12 -9.60 5.99 4.88
C PHE A 12 -10.66 4.94 4.53
N ALA A 13 -10.55 3.71 5.07
CA ALA A 13 -11.58 2.68 4.91
C ALA A 13 -12.93 3.11 5.50
N GLY A 14 -12.93 3.81 6.64
CA GLY A 14 -14.12 4.45 7.18
C GLY A 14 -14.68 5.54 6.26
N GLY A 15 -13.82 6.39 5.71
CA GLY A 15 -14.17 7.40 4.72
C GLY A 15 -14.81 6.84 3.47
N LEU A 16 -14.31 5.71 2.94
CA LEU A 16 -14.90 5.02 1.79
C LEU A 16 -16.33 4.55 2.08
N ARG A 17 -16.59 3.96 3.26
CA ARG A 17 -17.95 3.56 3.68
C ARG A 17 -18.90 4.74 3.84
N VAL A 18 -18.38 5.91 4.24
CA VAL A 18 -19.17 7.16 4.27
C VAL A 18 -19.47 7.62 2.84
N ALA A 19 -18.48 7.57 1.96
CA ALA A 19 -18.61 7.97 0.56
C ALA A 19 -19.67 7.15 -0.20
N GLU A 20 -19.78 5.85 0.07
CA GLU A 20 -20.81 4.96 -0.50
C GLU A 20 -22.24 5.45 -0.26
N LYS A 21 -22.49 6.17 0.84
CA LYS A 21 -23.81 6.67 1.23
C LYS A 21 -23.97 8.17 1.03
N ALA A 22 -22.89 8.87 0.67
CA ALA A 22 -22.88 10.32 0.54
C ALA A 22 -23.52 10.77 -0.78
N PRO A 23 -24.22 11.91 -0.81
CA PRO A 23 -24.68 12.51 -2.06
C PRO A 23 -23.53 12.76 -3.03
N LYS A 24 -23.79 12.66 -4.34
CA LYS A 24 -22.81 12.97 -5.37
C LYS A 24 -22.27 14.40 -5.19
N GLY A 25 -20.94 14.55 -5.25
CA GLY A 25 -20.27 15.83 -5.07
C GLY A 25 -19.92 16.16 -3.61
N SER A 26 -20.16 15.25 -2.67
CA SER A 26 -19.71 15.42 -1.28
C SER A 26 -18.17 15.39 -1.18
N ASN A 27 -17.63 16.24 -0.30
CA ASN A 27 -16.20 16.26 0.04
C ASN A 27 -15.97 15.54 1.37
N ILE A 28 -15.07 14.56 1.39
CA ILE A 28 -14.76 13.77 2.58
C ILE A 28 -13.26 13.91 2.87
N LEU A 29 -12.94 14.27 4.11
CA LEU A 29 -11.58 14.41 4.60
C LEU A 29 -11.22 13.23 5.52
N CYS A 30 -10.08 12.59 5.27
CA CYS A 30 -9.52 11.54 6.11
C CYS A 30 -8.13 11.95 6.61
N MET A 31 -7.85 11.70 7.89
CA MET A 31 -6.53 11.92 8.47
C MET A 31 -5.64 10.70 8.22
N LEU A 32 -4.43 10.91 7.70
CA LEU A 32 -3.40 9.88 7.53
C LEU A 32 -2.23 10.22 8.48
N PRO A 33 -2.20 9.67 9.72
CA PRO A 33 -1.34 10.21 10.78
C PRO A 33 0.16 10.08 10.56
N ASP A 34 0.63 9.03 9.87
CA ASP A 34 2.06 8.77 9.66
C ASP A 34 2.39 7.92 8.42
N THR A 35 3.70 7.81 8.15
CA THR A 35 4.30 7.02 7.05
C THR A 35 4.26 5.52 7.32
N GLY A 36 4.12 4.73 6.26
CA GLY A 36 4.12 3.27 6.28
C GLY A 36 5.48 2.64 6.61
N GLU A 37 6.58 3.39 6.45
CA GLU A 37 7.95 2.87 6.67
C GLU A 37 8.17 2.38 8.12
N ARG A 38 7.44 2.97 9.08
CA ARG A 38 7.50 2.58 10.50
C ARG A 38 6.88 1.20 10.77
N TYR A 39 6.17 0.63 9.79
CA TYR A 39 5.36 -0.57 9.94
C TYR A 39 5.94 -1.80 9.24
N LEU A 40 7.14 -1.71 8.66
CA LEU A 40 7.78 -2.82 7.92
C LEU A 40 8.02 -4.08 8.79
N SER A 41 8.18 -3.92 10.11
CA SER A 41 8.36 -5.03 11.05
C SER A 41 7.06 -5.50 11.73
N THR A 42 5.92 -4.95 11.33
CA THR A 42 4.61 -5.26 11.92
C THR A 42 3.86 -6.26 11.05
N PRO A 43 2.75 -6.86 11.53
CA PRO A 43 1.93 -7.76 10.72
C PRO A 43 1.43 -7.19 9.40
N LEU A 44 1.45 -5.85 9.22
CA LEU A 44 1.14 -5.22 7.92
C LEU A 44 1.99 -5.78 6.77
N PHE A 45 3.24 -6.17 7.07
CA PHE A 45 4.19 -6.78 6.14
C PHE A 45 4.55 -8.23 6.52
N GLY A 46 3.82 -8.86 7.44
CA GLY A 46 4.21 -10.16 8.00
C GLY A 46 4.22 -11.34 7.02
N GLY A 47 3.62 -11.18 5.84
CA GLY A 47 3.67 -12.18 4.76
C GLY A 47 4.48 -11.74 3.55
N ILE A 48 5.28 -10.68 3.68
CA ILE A 48 6.15 -10.14 2.63
C ILE A 48 7.59 -10.33 3.07
N GLU A 49 8.30 -11.19 2.36
CA GLU A 49 9.73 -11.40 2.57
C GLU A 49 10.55 -10.24 2.01
N ALA A 50 11.76 -10.05 2.56
CA ALA A 50 12.65 -8.98 2.12
C ALA A 50 13.21 -9.23 0.70
N ASP A 51 13.37 -10.51 0.34
CA ASP A 51 13.91 -10.94 -0.93
C ASP A 51 12.82 -11.60 -1.78
N MET A 52 12.94 -11.48 -3.10
CA MET A 52 12.05 -12.14 -4.04
C MET A 52 12.22 -13.65 -3.99
N ASN A 53 11.10 -14.38 -4.00
CA ASN A 53 11.11 -15.83 -4.18
C ASN A 53 11.38 -16.21 -5.65
N GLU A 54 11.54 -17.52 -5.94
CA GLU A 54 11.85 -18.00 -7.30
C GLU A 54 10.78 -17.64 -8.33
N GLU A 55 9.50 -17.67 -7.95
CA GLU A 55 8.38 -17.34 -8.83
C GLU A 55 8.38 -15.83 -9.17
N GLU A 56 8.58 -14.98 -8.16
CA GLU A 56 8.69 -13.54 -8.30
C GLU A 56 9.88 -13.14 -9.16
N LEU A 57 11.03 -13.81 -8.98
CA LEU A 57 12.20 -13.64 -9.83
C LEU A 57 11.93 -14.05 -11.29
N ALA A 58 11.19 -15.13 -11.52
CA ALA A 58 10.81 -15.54 -12.87
C ALA A 58 9.89 -14.50 -13.54
N ILE A 59 8.92 -13.94 -12.80
CA ILE A 59 8.06 -12.85 -13.26
C ILE A 59 8.88 -11.59 -13.58
N SER A 60 9.79 -11.19 -12.68
CA SER A 60 10.70 -10.06 -12.90
C SER A 60 11.57 -10.27 -14.14
N ARG A 61 12.08 -11.49 -14.35
CA ARG A 61 12.87 -11.87 -15.54
C ARG A 61 12.08 -11.91 -16.85
N SER A 62 10.77 -12.10 -16.78
CA SER A 62 9.89 -12.09 -17.96
C SER A 62 9.70 -10.71 -18.59
N THR A 63 10.07 -9.63 -17.88
CA THR A 63 9.97 -8.24 -18.37
C THR A 63 11.33 -7.53 -18.41
N PRO A 64 12.28 -7.95 -19.27
CA PRO A 64 13.66 -7.41 -19.28
C PRO A 64 13.73 -5.89 -19.49
N SER A 65 12.75 -5.30 -20.18
CA SER A 65 12.66 -3.86 -20.44
C SER A 65 12.28 -3.03 -19.21
N ALA A 66 11.83 -3.66 -18.12
CA ALA A 66 11.32 -3.00 -16.92
C ALA A 66 12.13 -3.37 -15.65
N GLN A 67 13.28 -4.01 -15.82
CA GLN A 67 14.17 -4.29 -14.70
C GLN A 67 14.93 -3.02 -14.29
N LEU A 68 14.94 -2.73 -12.99
CA LEU A 68 15.85 -1.75 -12.44
C LEU A 68 17.28 -2.28 -12.60
N ALA A 69 18.18 -1.46 -13.15
CA ALA A 69 19.59 -1.81 -13.20
C ALA A 69 20.07 -2.06 -11.76
N ALA A 70 20.83 -3.14 -11.55
CA ALA A 70 21.49 -3.36 -10.27
C ALA A 70 22.40 -2.15 -9.98
N ALA A 71 22.22 -1.56 -8.79
CA ALA A 71 23.03 -0.45 -8.31
C ALA A 71 24.47 -0.92 -7.97
#